data_AF-A0A368YCL4-F1
#
_entry.id   AF-A0A368YCL4-F1
#
_cell.length_a   1.000
_cell.length_b   1.000
_cell.length_c   1.000
_cell.angle_alpha   90.00
_cell.angle_beta   90.00
_cell.angle_gamma   90.00
#
_symmetry.space_group_name_H-M   'P 1'
#
loop_
_entity.id
_entity.type
_entity.pdbx_description
1 polymer ?
#
loop_
_entity_poly.entity_id
_entity_poly.type
_entity_poly.pdbx_seq_one_letter_code
_entity_poly.pdbx_strand_id
1 'polypeptide(L)'
;MSLYGNVVLSYTLIMLWGDFMKKAIIIFMFLLFIVSCSNEQADSTTKSKNDNESETLVSDEGEVESDEPNISDDEDVTDSNQNGSEEFIEEESPSDEEKPAQLENPFNEELALSLLEKYNGINDSLHELVDHETYHDGYGSPFHNITTKQEVGDLFEDFIDPRVVISLWDERLIEAENQLYVIPTDSPPDFDKKDPYQIKKEDSITYKLINSQTNKLHGTFKQIFTFSKKDSKWIISGVEHDHSETE
;
A
#
# COMPACT_ATOMS: atom_id res chain seq x y z
N MET A 1 -34.45 -49.82 -12.10
CA MET A 1 -33.75 -49.18 -13.24
C MET A 1 -33.21 -47.85 -12.73
N SER A 2 -31.90 -47.78 -12.49
CA SER A 2 -31.20 -46.61 -11.93
C SER A 2 -30.43 -45.92 -13.05
N LEU A 3 -30.73 -44.65 -13.32
CA LEU A 3 -30.11 -43.81 -14.36
C LEU A 3 -29.24 -42.68 -13.78
N TYR A 4 -28.92 -42.70 -12.48
CA TYR A 4 -28.12 -41.65 -11.82
C TYR A 4 -26.66 -42.04 -11.53
N GLY A 5 -26.19 -43.20 -12.01
CA GLY A 5 -24.86 -43.73 -11.66
C GLY A 5 -23.67 -43.25 -12.50
N ASN A 6 -23.88 -42.57 -13.63
CA ASN A 6 -22.81 -42.35 -14.62
C ASN A 6 -22.24 -40.93 -14.72
N VAL A 7 -22.80 -39.93 -14.02
CA VAL A 7 -22.33 -38.53 -14.13
C VAL A 7 -21.19 -38.22 -13.16
N VAL A 8 -21.08 -38.92 -12.03
CA VAL A 8 -20.07 -38.61 -10.99
C VAL A 8 -18.66 -39.07 -11.41
N LEU A 9 -18.53 -40.05 -12.30
CA LEU A 9 -17.24 -40.57 -12.76
C LEU A 9 -16.51 -39.67 -13.79
N SER A 10 -17.19 -38.70 -14.43
CA SER A 10 -16.52 -37.83 -15.40
C SER A 10 -15.81 -36.63 -14.75
N TYR A 11 -16.32 -36.12 -13.63
CA TYR A 11 -15.77 -34.93 -12.98
C TYR A 11 -14.45 -35.19 -12.24
N THR A 12 -14.28 -36.39 -11.68
CA THR A 12 -13.03 -36.77 -11.00
C THR A 12 -11.87 -36.98 -11.99
N LEU A 13 -12.16 -37.42 -13.22
CA LEU A 13 -11.13 -37.60 -14.25
C LEU A 13 -10.62 -36.27 -14.81
N ILE A 14 -11.48 -35.25 -14.91
CA ILE A 14 -11.11 -33.91 -15.40
C ILE A 14 -10.25 -33.16 -14.37
N MET A 15 -10.53 -33.30 -13.07
CA MET A 15 -9.70 -32.66 -12.03
C MET A 15 -8.29 -33.25 -11.95
N LEU A 16 -8.13 -34.56 -12.17
CA LEU A 16 -6.81 -35.21 -12.10
C LEU A 16 -5.86 -34.79 -13.25
N TRP A 17 -6.41 -34.42 -14.42
CA TRP A 17 -5.63 -33.94 -15.55
C TRP A 17 -5.16 -32.48 -15.39
N GLY A 18 -5.93 -31.66 -14.68
CA GLY A 18 -5.58 -30.26 -14.42
C GLY A 18 -4.30 -30.10 -13.61
N ASP A 19 -4.16 -30.87 -12.53
CA ASP A 19 -2.98 -30.80 -11.66
C ASP A 19 -1.72 -31.39 -12.31
N PHE A 20 -1.88 -32.42 -13.15
CA PHE A 20 -0.77 -32.97 -13.92
C PHE A 20 -0.23 -31.95 -14.94
N MET A 21 -1.13 -31.25 -15.65
CA MET A 21 -0.75 -30.24 -16.64
C MET A 21 -0.06 -29.02 -15.99
N LYS A 22 -0.54 -28.56 -14.83
CA LYS A 22 0.11 -27.46 -14.09
C LYS A 22 1.54 -27.82 -13.67
N LYS A 23 1.76 -29.04 -13.16
CA LYS A 23 3.10 -29.52 -12.78
C LYS A 23 4.02 -29.68 -14.00
N ALA A 24 3.50 -30.15 -15.13
CA ALA A 24 4.26 -30.26 -16.37
C ALA A 24 4.72 -28.90 -16.92
N ILE A 25 3.87 -27.87 -16.85
CA ILE A 25 4.20 -26.51 -17.29
C ILE A 25 5.32 -25.89 -16.44
N ILE A 26 5.25 -26.06 -15.10
CA ILE A 26 6.28 -25.55 -14.19
C ILE A 26 7.64 -26.20 -14.48
N ILE A 27 7.67 -27.52 -14.67
CA ILE A 27 8.91 -28.24 -15.00
C ILE A 27 9.48 -27.78 -16.34
N PHE A 28 8.63 -27.56 -17.34
CA PHE A 28 9.05 -27.09 -18.66
C PHE A 28 9.65 -25.67 -18.60
N MET A 29 9.05 -24.75 -17.83
CA MET A 29 9.60 -23.40 -17.62
C MET A 29 10.96 -23.43 -16.91
N PHE A 30 11.14 -24.31 -15.93
CA PHE A 30 12.42 -24.48 -15.23
C PHE A 30 13.53 -24.98 -16.17
N LEU A 31 13.19 -25.86 -17.13
CA LEU A 31 14.14 -26.35 -18.13
C LEU A 31 14.54 -25.27 -19.15
N LEU A 32 13.65 -24.34 -19.49
CA LEU A 32 13.98 -23.21 -20.37
C LEU A 32 14.95 -22.21 -19.72
N PHE A 33 14.86 -22.00 -18.40
CA PHE A 33 15.75 -21.08 -17.69
C PHE A 33 17.21 -21.57 -17.65
N ILE A 34 17.44 -22.88 -17.56
CA ILE A 34 18.79 -23.44 -17.47
C ILE A 34 19.57 -23.31 -18.80
N VAL A 35 18.88 -23.23 -19.93
CA VAL A 35 19.53 -23.08 -21.26
C VAL A 35 20.04 -21.65 -21.48
N SER A 36 19.56 -20.65 -20.74
CA SER A 36 19.89 -19.24 -21.00
C SER A 36 21.15 -18.72 -20.30
N CYS A 37 21.82 -19.52 -19.47
CA CYS A 37 23.03 -19.07 -18.73
C CYS A 37 24.37 -19.49 -19.36
N SER A 38 24.40 -20.02 -20.58
CA SER A 38 25.66 -20.41 -21.24
C SER A 38 26.04 -19.54 -22.42
N ASN A 39 26.10 -18.21 -22.25
CA ASN A 39 26.85 -17.40 -23.21
C ASN A 39 27.22 -16.00 -22.65
N GLU A 40 28.22 -15.91 -21.78
CA GLU A 40 28.98 -14.64 -21.72
C GLU A 40 30.43 -14.89 -21.29
N GLN A 41 31.32 -14.81 -22.27
CA GLN A 41 32.76 -14.79 -22.08
C GLN A 41 33.29 -13.48 -22.64
N ALA A 42 34.08 -12.82 -21.80
CA ALA A 42 35.21 -11.94 -22.11
C ALA A 42 34.98 -10.45 -22.42
N ASP A 43 35.69 -9.66 -21.60
CA ASP A 43 36.58 -8.56 -22.00
C ASP A 43 35.98 -7.15 -22.16
N SER A 44 36.30 -6.25 -21.24
CA SER A 44 37.49 -5.41 -21.44
C SER A 44 37.66 -4.34 -20.37
N THR A 45 38.93 -4.14 -20.07
CA THR A 45 39.49 -3.08 -19.25
C THR A 45 39.26 -1.73 -19.91
N THR A 46 38.72 -0.72 -19.23
CA THR A 46 39.07 0.68 -19.53
C THR A 46 39.14 1.51 -18.26
N LYS A 47 40.37 1.92 -17.99
CA LYS A 47 40.85 2.88 -17.02
C LYS A 47 40.41 4.27 -17.49
N SER A 48 39.65 5.01 -16.70
CA SER A 48 39.57 6.47 -16.88
C SER A 48 39.62 7.18 -15.55
N LYS A 49 40.52 8.15 -15.55
CA LYS A 49 41.00 9.00 -14.49
C LYS A 49 40.24 10.32 -14.64
N ASN A 50 39.63 10.84 -13.60
CA ASN A 50 39.34 12.27 -13.53
C ASN A 50 39.33 12.72 -12.08
N ASP A 51 40.51 13.21 -11.67
CA ASP A 51 40.65 14.14 -10.56
C ASP A 51 40.10 15.47 -11.08
N ASN A 52 39.02 15.99 -10.50
CA ASN A 52 38.60 17.35 -10.75
C ASN A 52 38.57 18.12 -9.43
N GLU A 53 39.28 19.23 -9.46
CA GLU A 53 39.61 20.10 -8.35
C GLU A 53 38.37 20.78 -7.77
N SER A 54 38.42 20.91 -6.45
CA SER A 54 37.52 21.66 -5.60
C SER A 54 37.95 23.13 -5.55
N GLU A 55 37.11 24.01 -6.05
CA GLU A 55 37.12 25.47 -5.87
C GLU A 55 35.65 25.92 -6.05
N THR A 56 35.03 26.89 -5.37
CA THR A 56 35.37 27.79 -4.28
C THR A 56 34.03 28.38 -3.80
N LEU A 57 33.97 28.67 -2.50
CA LEU A 57 32.89 29.35 -1.77
C LEU A 57 32.48 30.68 -2.41
N VAL A 58 31.17 30.90 -2.58
CA VAL A 58 30.58 32.24 -2.64
C VAL A 58 29.34 32.24 -1.74
N SER A 59 29.47 32.91 -0.60
CA SER A 59 28.36 33.35 0.24
C SER A 59 27.56 34.43 -0.49
N ASP A 60 26.24 34.32 -0.49
CA ASP A 60 25.36 35.44 -0.77
C ASP A 60 24.30 35.51 0.33
N GLU A 61 24.39 36.56 1.15
CA GLU A 61 23.49 36.89 2.24
C GLU A 61 22.33 37.72 1.65
N GLY A 62 21.20 37.07 1.41
CA GLY A 62 19.96 37.72 1.00
C GLY A 62 18.99 37.89 2.17
N GLU A 63 19.10 39.02 2.86
CA GLU A 63 18.07 39.58 3.74
C GLU A 63 16.80 39.85 2.91
N VAL A 64 15.66 39.22 3.23
CA VAL A 64 14.36 39.64 2.70
C VAL A 64 13.34 39.70 3.84
N GLU A 65 12.81 40.92 3.98
CA GLU A 65 11.84 41.38 4.95
C GLU A 65 10.54 40.56 4.96
N SER A 66 10.09 40.29 6.18
CA SER A 66 8.80 39.74 6.54
C SER A 66 7.71 40.82 6.53
N ASP A 67 6.77 40.74 5.60
CA ASP A 67 5.51 41.47 5.63
C ASP A 67 4.36 40.55 6.11
N GLU A 68 3.85 40.82 7.30
CA GLU A 68 2.60 40.25 7.83
C GLU A 68 1.38 41.00 7.26
N PRO A 69 0.31 40.30 6.82
CA PRO A 69 -1.01 40.88 6.76
C PRO A 69 -1.96 40.29 7.81
N ASN A 70 -2.21 41.17 8.78
CA ASN A 70 -3.42 41.50 9.52
C ASN A 70 -4.73 40.69 9.31
N ILE A 71 -5.35 40.43 10.46
CA ILE A 71 -6.64 39.83 10.79
C ILE A 71 -7.85 40.51 10.11
N SER A 72 -8.86 39.71 9.77
CA SER A 72 -10.26 40.17 9.84
C SER A 72 -11.18 39.02 10.23
N ASP A 73 -11.69 39.12 11.46
CA ASP A 73 -12.86 38.40 11.99
C ASP A 73 -14.09 38.69 11.14
N ASP A 74 -14.87 37.67 10.77
CA ASP A 74 -16.29 37.88 10.48
C ASP A 74 -17.11 36.68 10.97
N GLU A 75 -18.05 37.00 11.86
CA GLU A 75 -19.08 36.13 12.40
C GLU A 75 -20.12 35.87 11.31
N ASP A 76 -20.63 34.64 11.16
CA ASP A 76 -22.07 34.51 10.93
C ASP A 76 -22.63 33.20 11.49
N VAL A 77 -23.75 33.39 12.15
CA VAL A 77 -24.59 32.47 12.89
C VAL A 77 -25.63 31.91 11.92
N THR A 78 -25.89 30.61 11.92
CA THR A 78 -27.28 30.18 11.71
C THR A 78 -27.59 28.84 12.34
N ASP A 79 -28.35 28.96 13.43
CA ASP A 79 -29.06 27.94 14.19
C ASP A 79 -30.42 27.68 13.51
N SER A 80 -30.75 26.42 13.18
CA SER A 80 -32.13 25.94 12.96
C SER A 80 -32.14 24.44 12.56
N ASN A 81 -33.13 23.60 12.83
CA ASN A 81 -34.24 23.47 13.79
C ASN A 81 -35.02 22.20 13.31
N GLN A 82 -35.80 21.59 14.22
CA GLN A 82 -36.86 20.57 14.00
C GLN A 82 -36.43 19.13 13.63
N ASN A 83 -36.55 18.13 14.52
CA ASN A 83 -37.71 17.65 15.31
C ASN A 83 -38.85 17.12 14.43
N GLY A 84 -38.81 15.82 14.12
CA GLY A 84 -39.89 15.05 13.50
C GLY A 84 -39.91 13.65 14.11
N SER A 85 -40.87 13.43 15.01
CA SER A 85 -41.20 12.14 15.63
C SER A 85 -42.24 11.44 14.75
N GLU A 86 -41.91 10.26 14.23
CA GLU A 86 -42.87 9.37 13.58
C GLU A 86 -42.76 7.95 14.16
N GLU A 87 -43.82 7.62 14.91
CA GLU A 87 -44.61 6.38 14.93
C GLU A 87 -43.91 5.04 14.72
N PHE A 88 -43.81 4.31 15.84
CA PHE A 88 -43.30 2.97 16.00
C PHE A 88 -44.38 1.95 15.57
N ILE A 89 -44.13 1.22 14.47
CA ILE A 89 -44.92 0.05 14.07
C ILE A 89 -44.18 -1.21 14.52
N GLU A 90 -44.78 -1.93 15.45
CA GLU A 90 -44.31 -3.20 16.00
C GLU A 90 -44.76 -4.33 15.04
N GLU A 91 -43.92 -4.68 14.07
CA GLU A 91 -44.08 -5.91 13.28
C GLU A 91 -43.19 -7.01 13.87
N GLU A 92 -43.84 -7.99 14.50
CA GLU A 92 -43.24 -9.28 14.85
C GLU A 92 -42.84 -10.02 13.56
N SER A 93 -41.54 -10.28 13.39
CA SER A 93 -41.03 -11.14 12.32
C SER A 93 -40.20 -12.30 12.87
N PRO A 94 -40.17 -13.43 12.13
CA PRO A 94 -40.04 -14.76 12.70
C PRO A 94 -38.60 -15.26 12.81
N SER A 95 -38.38 -16.00 13.90
CA SER A 95 -37.57 -17.23 13.99
C SER A 95 -36.16 -17.17 13.38
N ASP A 96 -35.21 -16.86 14.26
CA ASP A 96 -33.77 -17.05 14.13
C ASP A 96 -33.39 -18.43 13.54
N GLU A 97 -33.16 -18.48 12.22
CA GLU A 97 -32.28 -19.50 11.65
C GLU A 97 -30.85 -19.16 12.10
N GLU A 98 -30.34 -19.93 13.06
CA GLU A 98 -28.95 -19.89 13.53
C GLU A 98 -27.99 -20.04 12.35
N LYS A 99 -27.59 -18.91 11.76
CA LYS A 99 -26.54 -18.82 10.77
C LYS A 99 -25.27 -19.45 11.40
N PRO A 100 -24.68 -20.49 10.78
CA PRO A 100 -23.54 -21.19 11.37
C PRO A 100 -22.45 -20.16 11.64
N ALA A 101 -22.02 -20.09 12.91
CA ALA A 101 -20.97 -19.20 13.37
C ALA A 101 -19.75 -19.37 12.47
N GLN A 102 -19.55 -18.42 11.56
CA GLN A 102 -18.39 -18.42 10.68
C GLN A 102 -17.17 -18.36 11.58
N LEU A 103 -16.26 -19.31 11.36
CA LEU A 103 -15.00 -19.41 12.08
C LEU A 103 -14.21 -18.11 11.86
N GLU A 104 -14.36 -17.15 12.77
CA GLU A 104 -13.73 -15.85 12.62
C GLU A 104 -12.21 -16.04 12.67
N ASN A 105 -11.49 -15.56 11.65
CA ASN A 105 -10.04 -15.61 11.64
C ASN A 105 -9.50 -14.56 12.65
N PRO A 106 -8.96 -14.97 13.81
CA PRO A 106 -8.52 -14.03 14.82
C PRO A 106 -7.27 -13.29 14.35
N PHE A 107 -7.16 -12.00 14.71
CA PHE A 107 -5.93 -11.26 14.48
C PHE A 107 -4.78 -11.89 15.26
N ASN A 108 -3.64 -12.06 14.59
CA ASN A 108 -2.42 -12.61 15.16
C ASN A 108 -1.19 -12.00 14.47
N GLU A 109 -0.01 -12.26 15.03
CA GLU A 109 1.26 -11.71 14.54
C GLU A 109 1.58 -12.13 13.10
N GLU A 110 1.35 -13.40 12.74
CA GLU A 110 1.59 -13.89 11.38
C GLU A 110 0.74 -13.13 10.35
N LEU A 111 -0.53 -12.88 10.66
CA LEU A 111 -1.40 -12.06 9.82
C LEU A 111 -0.89 -10.62 9.71
N ALA A 112 -0.51 -9.99 10.82
CA ALA A 112 0.04 -8.63 10.82
C ALA A 112 1.28 -8.52 9.91
N LEU A 113 2.23 -9.43 10.07
CA LEU A 113 3.46 -9.47 9.26
C LEU A 113 3.16 -9.70 7.77
N SER A 114 2.17 -10.56 7.45
CA SER A 114 1.77 -10.79 6.06
C SER A 114 1.13 -9.56 5.39
N LEU A 115 0.42 -8.73 6.15
CA LEU A 115 -0.13 -7.46 5.66
C LEU A 115 1.00 -6.43 5.46
N LEU A 116 1.98 -6.40 6.36
CA LEU A 116 3.14 -5.50 6.25
C LEU A 116 4.09 -5.88 5.11
N GLU A 117 4.23 -7.16 4.80
CA GLU A 117 4.97 -7.62 3.61
C GLU A 117 4.33 -7.09 2.32
N LYS A 118 2.99 -7.08 2.24
CA LYS A 118 2.27 -6.47 1.12
C LYS A 118 2.41 -4.94 1.10
N TYR A 119 2.38 -4.29 2.26
CA TYR A 119 2.59 -2.85 2.40
C TYR A 119 3.95 -2.42 1.84
N ASN A 120 5.04 -3.11 2.21
CA ASN A 120 6.37 -2.82 1.68
C ASN A 120 6.43 -2.98 0.14
N GLY A 121 5.60 -3.87 -0.44
CA GLY A 121 5.51 -4.07 -1.89
C GLY A 121 4.75 -3.00 -2.67
N ILE A 122 4.12 -2.01 -2.01
CA ILE A 122 3.35 -0.95 -2.69
C ILE A 122 4.26 -0.11 -3.59
N ASN A 123 5.45 0.27 -3.12
CA ASN A 123 6.37 1.09 -3.89
C ASN A 123 6.79 0.41 -5.20
N ASP A 124 7.20 -0.85 -5.12
CA ASP A 124 7.59 -1.64 -6.30
C ASP A 124 6.42 -1.80 -7.26
N SER A 125 5.22 -2.09 -6.73
CA SER A 125 4.00 -2.22 -7.54
C SER A 125 3.66 -0.94 -8.29
N LEU A 126 3.79 0.23 -7.66
CA LEU A 126 3.55 1.52 -8.32
C LEU A 126 4.65 1.85 -9.31
N HIS A 127 5.90 1.54 -8.99
CA HIS A 127 7.03 1.77 -9.90
C HIS A 127 6.83 1.04 -11.24
N GLU A 128 6.31 -0.18 -11.24
CA GLU A 128 6.01 -0.93 -12.47
C GLU A 128 4.91 -0.33 -13.35
N LEU A 129 4.08 0.58 -12.80
CA LEU A 129 2.93 1.18 -13.50
C LEU A 129 3.24 2.57 -14.09
N VAL A 130 4.45 3.08 -13.85
CA VAL A 130 4.91 4.40 -14.26
C VAL A 130 5.72 4.30 -15.56
N ASP A 131 5.48 5.24 -16.48
CA ASP A 131 6.31 5.41 -17.67
C ASP A 131 7.58 6.19 -17.32
N HIS A 132 8.67 5.46 -17.04
CA HIS A 132 9.96 6.05 -16.69
C HIS A 132 10.70 6.67 -17.88
N GLU A 133 10.27 6.41 -19.11
CA GLU A 133 10.89 6.98 -20.32
C GLU A 133 10.34 8.38 -20.62
N THR A 134 9.21 8.74 -20.00
CA THR A 134 8.55 10.03 -20.17
C THR A 134 8.64 10.85 -18.88
N TYR A 135 9.08 12.10 -19.00
CA TYR A 135 9.11 13.05 -17.89
C TYR A 135 8.54 14.39 -18.33
N HIS A 136 7.57 14.91 -17.57
CA HIS A 136 6.96 16.21 -17.80
C HIS A 136 7.45 17.21 -16.75
N ASP A 137 8.10 18.27 -17.22
CA ASP A 137 8.55 19.37 -16.37
C ASP A 137 7.38 19.95 -15.57
N GLY A 138 7.47 19.89 -14.24
CA GLY A 138 6.44 20.38 -13.31
C GLY A 138 5.40 19.36 -12.87
N TYR A 139 5.30 18.19 -13.51
CA TYR A 139 4.34 17.14 -13.12
C TYR A 139 5.00 15.82 -12.71
N GLY A 140 6.12 15.45 -13.34
CA GLY A 140 6.81 14.18 -13.09
C GLY A 140 6.56 13.14 -14.19
N SER A 141 6.69 11.86 -13.83
CA SER A 141 6.50 10.74 -14.77
C SER A 141 5.05 10.25 -14.74
N PRO A 142 4.40 10.06 -15.91
CA PRO A 142 3.02 9.66 -15.97
C PRO A 142 2.82 8.17 -15.64
N PHE A 143 1.67 7.81 -15.08
CA PHE A 143 1.23 6.42 -15.03
C PHE A 143 0.69 5.95 -16.39
N HIS A 144 0.88 4.67 -16.71
CA HIS A 144 0.41 4.09 -17.98
C HIS A 144 -1.11 4.02 -18.10
N ASN A 145 -1.81 3.58 -17.05
CA ASN A 145 -3.26 3.31 -17.08
C ASN A 145 -4.02 3.83 -15.86
N ILE A 146 -3.38 4.71 -15.08
CA ILE A 146 -3.96 5.30 -13.86
C ILE A 146 -4.08 6.81 -14.10
N THR A 147 -5.25 7.33 -13.82
CA THR A 147 -5.62 8.72 -14.10
C THR A 147 -5.96 9.51 -12.84
N THR A 148 -6.25 8.83 -11.73
CA THR A 148 -6.62 9.46 -10.46
C THR A 148 -5.90 8.85 -9.25
N LYS A 149 -5.74 9.64 -8.18
CA LYS A 149 -5.24 9.19 -6.87
C LYS A 149 -6.15 8.09 -6.28
N GLN A 150 -7.45 8.16 -6.52
CA GLN A 150 -8.39 7.15 -6.05
C GLN A 150 -8.08 5.78 -6.65
N GLU A 151 -7.81 5.71 -7.96
CA GLU A 151 -7.42 4.48 -8.62
C GLU A 151 -6.14 3.87 -8.01
N VAL A 152 -5.17 4.70 -7.58
CA VAL A 152 -3.99 4.21 -6.84
C VAL A 152 -4.39 3.54 -5.51
N GLY A 153 -5.29 4.16 -4.76
CA GLY A 153 -5.78 3.57 -3.50
C GLY A 153 -6.52 2.25 -3.72
N ASP A 154 -7.34 2.18 -4.77
CA ASP A 154 -8.16 1.01 -5.08
C ASP A 154 -7.33 -0.21 -5.49
N LEU A 155 -6.12 -0.03 -6.06
CA LEU A 155 -5.21 -1.14 -6.40
C LEU A 155 -4.86 -2.03 -5.20
N PHE A 156 -4.87 -1.46 -3.99
CA PHE A 156 -4.41 -2.12 -2.78
C PHE A 156 -5.53 -2.32 -1.75
N GLU A 157 -6.79 -2.04 -2.11
CA GLU A 157 -7.95 -2.10 -1.20
C GLU A 157 -8.14 -3.46 -0.51
N ASP A 158 -7.55 -4.50 -1.12
CA ASP A 158 -7.55 -5.85 -0.60
C ASP A 158 -6.86 -6.01 0.75
N PHE A 159 -5.94 -5.12 1.13
CA PHE A 159 -5.19 -5.30 2.39
C PHE A 159 -4.91 -4.00 3.13
N ILE A 160 -5.18 -2.85 2.53
CA ILE A 160 -5.00 -1.53 3.12
C ILE A 160 -6.18 -0.63 2.74
N ASP A 161 -6.60 0.24 3.64
CA ASP A 161 -7.64 1.23 3.33
C ASP A 161 -7.12 2.18 2.24
N PRO A 162 -7.84 2.38 1.13
CA PRO A 162 -7.41 3.26 0.04
C PRO A 162 -6.96 4.65 0.49
N ARG A 163 -7.61 5.19 1.52
CA ARG A 163 -7.29 6.52 2.06
C ARG A 163 -5.89 6.58 2.67
N VAL A 164 -5.40 5.45 3.23
CA VAL A 164 -4.05 5.35 3.78
C VAL A 164 -3.01 5.39 2.67
N VAL A 165 -3.24 4.67 1.57
CA VAL A 165 -2.34 4.69 0.40
C VAL A 165 -2.29 6.10 -0.19
N ILE A 166 -3.45 6.72 -0.42
CA ILE A 166 -3.52 8.08 -0.96
C ILE A 166 -2.77 9.05 -0.04
N SER A 167 -3.00 9.00 1.27
CA SER A 167 -2.32 9.88 2.23
C SER A 167 -0.80 9.71 2.24
N LEU A 168 -0.28 8.49 2.07
CA LEU A 168 1.16 8.23 2.04
C LEU A 168 1.83 8.74 0.77
N TRP A 169 1.08 8.86 -0.32
CA TRP A 169 1.57 9.22 -1.65
C TRP A 169 1.11 10.60 -2.10
N ASP A 170 0.30 11.30 -1.32
CA ASP A 170 -0.42 12.50 -1.77
C ASP A 170 0.52 13.60 -2.30
N GLU A 171 1.63 13.83 -1.59
CA GLU A 171 2.67 14.81 -1.93
C GLU A 171 3.47 14.42 -3.19
N ARG A 172 3.37 13.16 -3.63
CA ARG A 172 4.10 12.63 -4.78
C ARG A 172 3.22 12.50 -6.01
N LEU A 173 1.91 12.59 -5.85
CA LEU A 173 0.94 12.34 -6.90
C LEU A 173 0.33 13.65 -7.38
N ILE A 174 0.41 13.90 -8.68
CA ILE A 174 -0.22 15.06 -9.33
C ILE A 174 -1.26 14.56 -10.33
N GLU A 175 -2.50 15.03 -10.20
CA GLU A 175 -3.52 14.87 -11.24
C GLU A 175 -3.49 16.10 -12.15
N ALA A 176 -3.16 15.92 -13.43
CA ALA A 176 -3.14 16.99 -14.42
C ALA A 176 -3.50 16.43 -15.81
N GLU A 177 -4.11 17.24 -16.67
CA GLU A 177 -4.36 16.87 -18.07
C GLU A 177 -5.12 15.53 -18.29
N ASN A 178 -5.93 15.11 -17.31
CA ASN A 178 -6.62 13.80 -17.26
C ASN A 178 -5.67 12.58 -17.12
N GLN A 179 -4.50 12.78 -16.53
CA GLN A 179 -3.53 11.74 -16.22
C GLN A 179 -3.01 11.92 -14.79
N LEU A 180 -2.57 10.82 -14.19
CA LEU A 180 -1.84 10.84 -12.93
C LEU A 180 -0.34 10.83 -13.21
N TYR A 181 0.39 11.65 -12.48
CA TYR A 181 1.85 11.71 -12.50
C TYR A 181 2.41 11.39 -11.13
N VAL A 182 3.63 10.87 -11.10
CA VAL A 182 4.43 10.71 -9.89
C VAL A 182 5.68 11.59 -9.94
N ILE A 183 5.93 12.30 -8.84
CA ILE A 183 7.17 13.05 -8.63
C ILE A 183 8.20 12.11 -7.99
N PRO A 184 9.38 11.92 -8.61
CA PRO A 184 10.43 11.10 -8.03
C PRO A 184 10.93 11.74 -6.72
N THR A 185 10.70 11.04 -5.61
CA THR A 185 11.02 11.45 -4.24
C THR A 185 11.44 10.21 -3.43
N ASP A 186 12.14 10.40 -2.31
CA ASP A 186 12.55 9.30 -1.44
C ASP A 186 11.36 8.52 -0.93
N SER A 187 11.28 7.20 -1.12
CA SER A 187 10.16 6.34 -0.69
C SER A 187 9.89 6.43 0.83
N PRO A 188 8.63 6.21 1.28
CA PRO A 188 8.36 6.05 2.71
C PRO A 188 9.20 4.90 3.28
N PRO A 189 9.58 4.95 4.57
CA PRO A 189 10.35 3.88 5.18
C PRO A 189 9.55 2.57 5.20
N ASP A 190 10.20 1.49 4.76
CA ASP A 190 9.66 0.14 4.85
C ASP A 190 9.62 -0.36 6.30
N PHE A 191 8.69 -1.27 6.58
CA PHE A 191 8.74 -2.05 7.82
C PHE A 191 9.86 -3.09 7.76
N ASP A 192 10.85 -3.04 8.68
CA ASP A 192 11.83 -4.12 8.85
C ASP A 192 11.50 -4.99 10.07
N LYS A 193 11.14 -6.25 9.82
CA LYS A 193 10.85 -7.26 10.86
C LYS A 193 12.04 -7.61 11.76
N LYS A 194 13.27 -7.22 11.39
CA LYS A 194 14.46 -7.39 12.23
C LYS A 194 14.52 -6.34 13.34
N ASP A 195 13.90 -5.19 13.13
CA ASP A 195 13.83 -4.14 14.13
C ASP A 195 12.81 -4.49 15.22
N PRO A 196 13.02 -4.05 16.47
CA PRO A 196 12.08 -4.32 17.55
C PRO A 196 10.69 -3.77 17.25
N TYR A 197 9.67 -4.59 17.48
CA TYR A 197 8.27 -4.16 17.40
C TYR A 197 7.43 -4.77 18.52
N GLN A 198 6.26 -4.17 18.75
CA GLN A 198 5.26 -4.65 19.69
C GLN A 198 3.88 -4.57 19.03
N ILE A 199 3.06 -5.60 19.23
CA ILE A 199 1.65 -5.60 18.83
C ILE A 199 0.80 -5.37 20.08
N LYS A 200 -0.07 -4.36 20.03
CA LYS A 200 -1.02 -4.01 21.08
C LYS A 200 -2.43 -4.16 20.56
N LYS A 201 -3.29 -4.79 21.36
CA LYS A 201 -4.73 -4.83 21.12
C LYS A 201 -5.33 -3.54 21.70
N GLU A 202 -6.00 -2.77 20.86
CA GLU A 202 -6.74 -1.58 21.31
C GLU A 202 -8.17 -1.99 21.71
N ASP A 203 -8.84 -2.77 20.87
CA ASP A 203 -10.19 -3.29 21.11
C ASP A 203 -10.41 -4.65 20.39
N SER A 204 -11.65 -5.14 20.28
CA SER A 204 -11.97 -6.42 19.62
C SER A 204 -11.70 -6.46 18.11
N ILE A 205 -11.71 -5.31 17.45
CA ILE A 205 -11.61 -5.14 15.99
C ILE A 205 -10.44 -4.25 15.58
N THR A 206 -9.60 -3.79 16.53
CA THR A 206 -8.48 -2.87 16.28
C THR A 206 -7.21 -3.31 17.01
N TYR A 207 -6.10 -3.33 16.28
CA TYR A 207 -4.75 -3.61 16.79
C TYR A 207 -3.76 -2.57 16.28
N LYS A 208 -2.67 -2.35 17.02
CA LYS A 208 -1.54 -1.51 16.61
C LYS A 208 -0.25 -2.30 16.64
N LEU A 209 0.58 -2.16 15.60
CA LEU A 209 1.99 -2.56 15.62
C LEU A 209 2.84 -1.30 15.70
N ILE A 210 3.70 -1.24 16.71
CA ILE A 210 4.62 -0.12 16.93
C ILE A 210 6.03 -0.66 16.73
N ASN A 211 6.75 -0.11 15.75
CA ASN A 211 8.10 -0.50 15.37
C ASN A 211 9.04 0.70 15.52
N SER A 212 10.17 0.52 16.18
CA SER A 212 11.19 1.57 16.34
C SER A 212 12.33 1.29 15.39
N GLN A 213 12.61 2.22 14.48
CA GLN A 213 13.67 2.09 13.49
C GLN A 213 14.71 3.19 13.66
N THR A 214 15.95 2.87 13.29
CA THR A 214 17.01 3.87 13.14
C THR A 214 17.71 3.64 11.81
N ASN A 215 17.67 4.62 10.91
CA ASN A 215 18.42 4.57 9.67
C ASN A 215 19.15 5.89 9.40
N LYS A 216 20.08 5.87 8.44
CA LYS A 216 20.96 7.02 8.16
C LYS A 216 20.22 8.22 7.57
N LEU A 217 19.09 7.98 6.88
CA LEU A 217 18.36 9.00 6.14
C LEU A 217 17.37 9.75 7.04
N HIS A 218 16.64 9.02 7.88
CA HIS A 218 15.53 9.52 8.69
C HIS A 218 15.85 9.61 10.19
N GLY A 219 17.04 9.18 10.61
CA GLY A 219 17.39 9.11 12.02
C GLY A 219 16.60 8.04 12.76
N THR A 220 16.28 8.29 14.02
CA THR A 220 15.42 7.41 14.83
C THR A 220 13.98 7.87 14.76
N PHE A 221 13.07 6.96 14.43
CA PHE A 221 11.64 7.24 14.38
C PHE A 221 10.85 6.00 14.80
N LYS A 222 9.58 6.19 15.10
CA LYS A 222 8.64 5.08 15.31
C LYS A 222 7.64 5.04 14.17
N GLN A 223 7.43 3.85 13.64
CA GLN A 223 6.37 3.56 12.70
C GLN A 223 5.22 2.86 13.42
N ILE A 224 4.01 3.38 13.26
CA ILE A 224 2.80 2.85 13.91
C ILE A 224 1.82 2.43 12.83
N PHE A 225 1.54 1.13 12.77
CA PHE A 225 0.54 0.55 11.89
C PHE A 225 -0.72 0.25 12.68
N THR A 226 -1.86 0.73 12.21
CA THR A 226 -3.18 0.36 12.76
C THR A 226 -3.82 -0.66 11.84
N PHE A 227 -4.32 -1.75 12.43
CA PHE A 227 -5.05 -2.81 11.75
C PHE A 227 -6.48 -2.80 12.26
N SER A 228 -7.45 -2.84 11.34
CA SER A 228 -8.86 -2.96 11.70
C SER A 228 -9.57 -4.02 10.89
N LYS A 229 -10.61 -4.61 11.49
CA LYS A 229 -11.50 -5.57 10.81
C LYS A 229 -12.59 -4.82 10.03
N LYS A 230 -12.59 -4.94 8.70
CA LYS A 230 -13.60 -4.39 7.78
C LYS A 230 -14.16 -5.53 6.94
N ASP A 231 -15.49 -5.66 6.88
CA ASP A 231 -16.18 -6.72 6.10
C ASP A 231 -15.63 -8.14 6.37
N SER A 232 -15.39 -8.44 7.64
CA SER A 232 -14.79 -9.71 8.12
C SER A 232 -13.33 -9.97 7.69
N LYS A 233 -12.64 -8.98 7.08
CA LYS A 233 -11.24 -9.04 6.69
C LYS A 233 -10.40 -8.06 7.53
N TRP A 234 -9.19 -8.46 7.90
CA TRP A 234 -8.24 -7.55 8.52
C TRP A 234 -7.47 -6.80 7.45
N ILE A 235 -7.39 -5.47 7.59
CA ILE A 235 -6.65 -4.57 6.70
C ILE A 235 -5.81 -3.60 7.53
N ILE A 236 -4.83 -2.96 6.89
CA ILE A 236 -4.13 -1.79 7.43
C ILE A 236 -5.06 -0.58 7.26
N SER A 237 -5.42 0.08 8.36
CA SER A 237 -6.31 1.25 8.36
C SER A 237 -5.62 2.55 8.78
N GLY A 238 -4.34 2.49 9.15
CA GLY A 238 -3.54 3.68 9.40
C GLY A 238 -2.05 3.37 9.42
N VAL A 239 -1.26 4.35 8.99
CA VAL A 239 0.21 4.36 9.07
C VAL A 239 0.62 5.74 9.56
N GLU A 240 1.37 5.78 10.66
CA GLU A 240 1.87 7.02 11.27
C GLU A 240 3.39 6.91 11.46
N HIS A 241 4.09 8.04 11.31
CA HIS A 241 5.51 8.17 11.59
C HIS A 241 5.69 9.20 12.71
N ASP A 242 6.16 8.75 13.87
CA ASP A 242 6.47 9.60 15.02
C ASP A 242 7.98 9.85 15.06
N HIS A 243 8.36 11.04 14.59
CA HIS A 243 9.70 11.59 14.75
C HIS A 243 9.79 12.22 16.13
N SER A 244 9.97 11.39 17.16
CA SER A 244 10.26 11.94 18.47
C SER A 244 11.62 12.63 18.40
N GLU A 245 11.62 13.96 18.41
CA GLU A 245 12.83 14.76 18.61
C GLU A 245 13.47 14.29 19.92
N THR A 246 14.60 13.58 19.83
CA THR A 246 15.45 13.38 21.00
C THR A 246 16.04 14.73 21.36
N GLU A 247 15.41 15.42 22.33
CA GLU A 247 15.98 16.57 23.05
C GLU A 247 17.36 16.27 23.65
#